data_AF-A0A7C4IG77-F1
#
_entry.id   AF-A0A7C4IG77-F1
#
_cell.length_a   1.000
_cell.length_b   1.000
_cell.length_c   1.000
_cell.angle_alpha   90.00
_cell.angle_beta   90.00
_cell.angle_gamma   90.00
#
_symmetry.space_group_name_H-M   'P 1'
#
loop_
_entity.id
_entity.type
_entity.pdbx_description
1 polymer ?
#
loop_
_entity_poly.entity_id
_entity_poly.type
_entity_poly.pdbx_seq_one_letter_code
_entity_poly.pdbx_strand_id
1 'polypeptide(L)'
;MEPTQLTLKSEFQFRCHKGIACFTKCCSNINILLTPYDIIRMKKRLGMSSEDFLEKYTTMELDEKSKQPLVRLKMADDQEKK
;
A
#
# COMPACT_ATOMS: atom_id res chain seq x y z
N MET A 1 -1.49 31.51 -7.82
CA MET A 1 -0.18 31.01 -7.35
C MET A 1 0.45 30.31 -8.53
N GLU A 2 1.65 30.70 -8.93
CA GLU A 2 2.36 30.03 -10.02
C GLU A 2 3.10 28.79 -9.51
N PRO A 3 3.12 27.67 -10.26
CA PRO A 3 3.82 26.47 -9.83
C PRO A 3 5.34 26.69 -9.76
N THR A 4 5.96 26.35 -8.63
CA THR A 4 7.43 26.37 -8.49
C THR A 4 8.03 25.08 -9.03
N GLN A 5 8.93 25.18 -10.01
CA GLN A 5 9.64 24.03 -10.56
C GLN A 5 10.76 23.57 -9.62
N LEU A 6 10.71 22.30 -9.19
CA LEU A 6 11.77 21.68 -8.37
C LEU A 6 12.85 21.07 -9.26
N THR A 7 14.11 21.19 -8.84
CA THR A 7 15.29 20.58 -9.47
C THR A 7 15.84 19.43 -8.62
N LEU A 8 16.81 18.67 -9.14
CA LEU A 8 17.46 17.58 -8.40
C LEU A 8 18.16 18.00 -7.11
N LYS A 9 18.54 19.28 -6.97
CA LYS A 9 19.16 19.82 -5.76
C LYS A 9 18.14 20.47 -4.81
N SER A 10 16.86 20.42 -5.14
CA SER A 10 15.82 21.06 -4.33
C SER A 10 15.50 20.19 -3.12
N GLU A 11 15.50 20.81 -1.95
CA GLU A 11 15.00 20.22 -0.72
C GLU A 11 13.57 20.68 -0.48
N PHE A 12 12.73 19.80 0.03
CA PHE A 12 11.38 20.15 0.46
C PHE A 12 11.02 19.39 1.73
N GLN A 13 10.17 20.00 2.55
CA GLN A 13 9.67 19.37 3.77
C GLN A 13 8.41 18.59 3.44
N PHE A 14 8.51 17.25 3.49
CA PHE A 14 7.36 16.38 3.31
C PHE A 14 6.63 16.14 4.63
N ARG A 15 5.33 16.41 4.67
CA ARG A 15 4.47 16.08 5.82
C ARG A 15 3.07 15.67 5.37
N CYS A 16 2.72 14.40 5.57
CA CYS A 16 1.37 13.88 5.34
C CYS A 16 0.58 13.87 6.67
N HIS A 17 -0.52 14.63 6.77
CA HIS A 17 -1.36 14.69 7.98
C HIS A 17 -2.80 15.11 7.66
N LYS A 18 -3.75 14.86 8.57
CA LYS A 18 -5.20 15.15 8.41
C LYS A 18 -5.60 16.59 8.02
N GLY A 19 -4.67 17.54 8.02
CA GLY A 19 -4.93 18.96 7.75
C GLY A 19 -4.59 19.44 6.34
N ILE A 20 -4.14 18.56 5.44
CA ILE A 20 -3.80 18.93 4.05
C ILE A 20 -4.82 18.35 3.06
N ALA A 21 -5.04 19.07 1.96
CA ALA A 21 -6.03 18.70 0.94
C ALA A 21 -5.78 17.34 0.24
N CYS A 22 -4.56 16.82 0.34
CA CYS A 22 -4.15 15.54 -0.25
C CYS A 22 -3.93 14.42 0.77
N PHE A 23 -4.33 14.60 2.03
CA PHE A 23 -4.23 13.54 3.03
C PHE A 23 -4.92 12.26 2.51
N THR A 24 -4.27 11.12 2.71
CA THR A 24 -4.65 9.77 2.23
C THR A 24 -4.79 9.55 0.72
N LYS A 25 -4.86 10.60 -0.12
CA LYS A 25 -5.07 10.44 -1.58
C LYS A 25 -4.02 9.58 -2.28
N CYS A 26 -2.74 9.73 -1.91
CA CYS A 26 -1.67 8.97 -2.55
C CYS A 26 -1.50 7.56 -1.97
N CYS A 27 -1.85 7.31 -0.72
CA CYS A 27 -1.64 6.01 -0.07
C CYS A 27 -2.90 5.14 0.03
N SER A 28 -4.09 5.67 -0.26
CA SER A 28 -5.32 4.88 -0.36
C SER A 28 -5.40 4.08 -1.66
N ASN A 29 -4.74 4.54 -2.73
CA ASN A 29 -4.79 3.94 -4.06
C ASN A 29 -3.44 3.32 -4.52
N ILE A 30 -2.68 2.74 -3.59
CA ILE A 30 -1.45 2.02 -3.93
C ILE A 30 -1.67 0.52 -3.94
N ASN A 31 -0.91 -0.13 -4.82
CA ASN A 31 -0.91 -1.58 -4.92
C ASN A 31 0.37 -2.14 -4.27
N ILE A 32 0.22 -2.72 -3.08
CA ILE A 32 1.35 -3.21 -2.27
C ILE A 32 1.44 -4.72 -2.44
N LEU A 33 2.47 -5.18 -3.16
CA LEU A 33 2.83 -6.61 -3.23
C LEU A 33 3.54 -7.01 -1.92
N LEU A 34 3.10 -8.10 -1.32
CA LEU A 34 3.70 -8.66 -0.11
C LEU A 34 4.59 -9.85 -0.46
N THR A 35 5.82 -9.83 0.04
CA THR A 35 6.69 -11.02 -0.01
C THR A 35 6.28 -12.01 1.09
N PRO A 36 6.70 -13.28 0.99
CA PRO A 36 6.47 -14.27 2.06
C PRO A 36 7.02 -13.80 3.42
N TYR A 37 8.14 -13.07 3.42
CA TYR A 37 8.72 -12.54 4.64
C TYR A 37 7.86 -11.43 5.27
N ASP A 38 7.28 -10.55 4.45
CA ASP A 38 6.34 -9.53 4.93
C ASP A 38 5.11 -10.17 5.58
N ILE A 39 4.54 -11.18 4.94
CA ILE A 39 3.40 -11.94 5.45
C ILE A 39 3.72 -12.56 6.82
N ILE A 40 4.88 -13.22 6.96
CA ILE A 40 5.30 -13.82 8.24
C ILE A 40 5.49 -12.76 9.33
N ARG A 41 6.07 -11.60 8.99
CA ARG A 41 6.28 -10.52 9.96
C ARG A 41 4.96 -9.89 10.38
N MET A 42 4.05 -9.62 9.44
CA MET A 42 2.77 -8.98 9.70
C MET A 42 1.86 -9.89 10.53
N LYS A 43 1.69 -11.16 10.13
CA LYS A 43 0.84 -12.10 10.90
C LYS A 43 1.33 -12.29 12.33
N LYS A 44 2.66 -12.36 12.55
CA LYS A 44 3.27 -12.49 13.89
C LYS A 44 3.00 -11.25 14.73
N ARG A 45 3.12 -10.05 14.15
CA ARG A 45 2.85 -8.78 14.85
C ARG A 45 1.37 -8.63 15.21
N LEU A 46 0.47 -9.16 14.39
CA LEU A 46 -0.97 -9.15 14.64
C LEU A 46 -1.44 -10.30 15.54
N GLY A 47 -0.56 -11.27 15.84
CA GLY A 47 -0.92 -12.45 16.64
C GLY A 47 -1.91 -13.40 15.95
N MET A 48 -1.88 -13.45 14.61
CA MET A 48 -2.84 -14.18 13.79
C MET A 48 -2.23 -15.40 13.10
N SER A 49 -3.09 -16.36 12.73
CA SER A 49 -2.71 -17.47 11.85
C SER A 49 -2.37 -16.95 10.45
N SER A 50 -1.64 -17.75 9.66
CA SER A 50 -1.36 -17.38 8.26
C SER A 50 -2.64 -17.34 7.42
N GLU A 51 -3.56 -18.27 7.67
CA GLU A 51 -4.83 -18.40 6.95
C GLU A 51 -5.72 -17.19 7.21
N ASP A 52 -5.94 -16.83 8.49
CA ASP A 52 -6.69 -15.64 8.87
C ASP A 52 -6.10 -14.35 8.27
N PHE A 53 -4.77 -14.25 8.26
CA PHE A 53 -4.11 -13.06 7.73
C PHE A 53 -4.32 -12.92 6.22
N LEU A 54 -4.14 -14.02 5.48
CA LEU A 54 -4.30 -14.02 4.03
C LEU A 54 -5.75 -13.72 3.64
N GLU A 55 -6.73 -14.33 4.32
CA GLU A 55 -8.15 -14.12 4.04
C GLU A 55 -8.61 -12.68 4.34
N LYS A 56 -8.21 -12.13 5.49
CA LYS A 56 -8.73 -10.83 5.96
C LYS A 56 -8.01 -9.64 5.33
N TYR A 57 -6.70 -9.74 5.11
CA TYR A 57 -5.86 -8.58 4.77
C TYR A 57 -5.19 -8.65 3.41
N THR A 58 -5.40 -9.71 2.61
CA THR A 58 -4.73 -9.83 1.31
C THR A 58 -5.69 -10.19 0.18
N THR A 59 -5.27 -9.93 -1.05
CA THR A 59 -5.85 -10.47 -2.28
C THR A 59 -4.76 -11.25 -3.01
N MET A 60 -5.12 -12.37 -3.64
CA MET A 60 -4.17 -13.21 -4.37
C MET A 60 -4.54 -13.25 -5.85
N GLU A 61 -3.56 -13.00 -6.70
CA GLU A 61 -3.66 -13.08 -8.16
C GLU A 61 -2.58 -14.03 -8.68
N LEU A 62 -2.83 -14.73 -9.77
CA LEU A 62 -1.80 -15.51 -10.44
C LEU A 62 -1.11 -14.63 -11.48
N ASP A 63 0.21 -14.54 -11.42
CA ASP A 63 0.98 -13.90 -12.47
C ASP A 63 0.79 -14.65 -13.80
N GLU A 64 0.45 -13.93 -14.86
CA GLU A 64 0.07 -14.56 -16.13
C GLU A 64 1.20 -15.35 -16.78
N LYS A 65 2.45 -14.90 -16.57
CA LYS A 65 3.66 -15.48 -17.19
C LYS A 65 4.26 -16.61 -16.35
N SER A 66 4.48 -16.35 -15.07
CA SER A 66 5.16 -17.28 -14.16
C SER A 66 4.21 -18.27 -13.48
N LYS A 67 2.89 -18.03 -13.54
CA LYS A 67 1.85 -18.77 -12.80
C LYS A 67 2.08 -18.80 -11.28
N GLN A 68 2.84 -17.85 -10.76
CA GLN A 68 3.11 -17.73 -9.34
C GLN A 68 2.04 -16.89 -8.65
N PRO A 69 1.69 -17.23 -7.39
CA PRO A 69 0.77 -16.42 -6.60
C PRO A 69 1.43 -15.11 -6.20
N LEU A 70 0.82 -14.01 -6.62
CA LEU A 70 1.12 -12.66 -6.18
C LEU A 70 0.13 -12.29 -5.08
N VAL A 71 0.64 -12.06 -3.88
CA VAL A 71 -0.16 -11.65 -2.72
C VAL A 71 -0.06 -10.15 -2.57
N ARG A 72 -1.20 -9.45 -2.63
CA ARG A 72 -1.30 -8.01 -2.48
C ARG A 72 -2.02 -7.65 -1.20
N LEU A 73 -1.69 -6.52 -0.58
CA LEU A 73 -2.44 -6.03 0.58
C LEU A 73 -3.83 -5.57 0.14
N LYS A 74 -4.86 -6.02 0.86
CA LYS A 74 -6.24 -5.59 0.66
C LYS A 74 -6.41 -4.21 1.28
N MET A 75 -6.39 -3.19 0.44
CA MET A 75 -6.68 -1.81 0.84
C MET A 75 -8.15 -1.69 1.20
N ALA A 76 -8.46 -1.00 2.32
CA ALA A 76 -9.84 -0.72 2.71
C ALA A 76 -10.60 -0.05 1.54
N ASP A 77 -11.88 -0.39 1.37
CA ASP A 77 -12.71 0.21 0.35
C ASP A 77 -13.09 1.63 0.75
N ASP A 78 -12.21 2.57 0.40
CA ASP A 78 -12.58 3.97 0.32
C ASP A 78 -13.43 4.17 -0.94
N GLN A 79 -14.57 4.84 -0.79
CA GLN A 79 -15.48 5.18 -1.89
C GLN A 79 -14.85 6.09 -2.97
N GLU A 80 -13.60 6.54 -2.76
CA GLU A 80 -12.81 7.37 -3.67
C GLU A 80 -11.71 6.60 -4.45
N LYS A 81 -11.78 5.27 -4.57
CA LYS A 81 -10.98 4.56 -5.59
C LYS A 81 -11.50 4.94 -6.99
N LYS A 82 -11.02 6.07 -7.54
CA LYS A 82 -11.23 6.51 -8.93
C LYS A 82 -10.10 6.03 -9.83
#